data_AF-J4X4M3-F1
#
_entry.id   AF-J4X4M3-F1
#
_cell.length_a   1.000
_cell.length_b   1.000
_cell.length_c   1.000
_cell.angle_alpha   90.00
_cell.angle_beta   90.00
_cell.angle_gamma   90.00
#
_symmetry.space_group_name_H-M   'P 1'
#
loop_
_entity.id
_entity.type
_entity.pdbx_description
1 polymer ?
#
loop_
_entity_poly.entity_id
_entity_poly.type
_entity_poly.pdbx_seq_one_letter_code
_entity_poly.pdbx_strand_id
1 'polypeptide(L)'
;MKDNENIYFVKEIAETIGLEPAIILAYIQKNPDLLKNNTQDLIKILNQDLSFINNLTTLEDSLNKLIKLKLIQINDKTSNIHQLRVPSKNQRHLKAIDNKWKPDLEAYEVLAFGNIPAEFINNKLKEFKIFWIEKKQNKDNWNKIFIDFIRREWAKENTENKGLPYVINEDWVPSEDVFDVLHLSNITKDEAMLHLKEFIIYWRDSGIANNTWNSKFIEHVKRKSIINNIKNEKDKSIYKKREHSEINTEKKSESSWSDKLEF
;
A
#
# COMPACT_ATOMS: atom_id res chain seq x y z
N MET A 1 -11.65 -76.83 0.55
CA MET A 1 -10.37 -76.60 1.26
C MET A 1 -10.41 -75.17 1.74
N LYS A 2 -10.55 -74.95 3.04
CA LYS A 2 -10.49 -73.60 3.63
C LYS A 2 -9.01 -73.30 3.80
N ASP A 3 -8.48 -72.44 2.94
CA ASP A 3 -7.11 -71.97 3.11
C ASP A 3 -7.03 -71.28 4.48
N ASN A 4 -6.10 -71.72 5.34
CA ASN A 4 -5.85 -71.07 6.61
C ASN A 4 -5.41 -69.62 6.31
N GLU A 5 -6.32 -68.68 6.47
CA GLU A 5 -6.06 -67.25 6.30
C GLU A 5 -5.19 -66.76 7.46
N ASN A 6 -3.89 -67.00 7.37
CA ASN A 6 -2.94 -66.44 8.30
C ASN A 6 -2.81 -64.92 8.03
N ILE A 7 -3.05 -64.13 9.07
CA ILE A 7 -2.82 -62.69 9.09
C ILE A 7 -1.45 -62.46 9.70
N TYR A 8 -0.51 -61.95 8.91
CA TYR A 8 0.82 -61.58 9.37
C TYR A 8 0.89 -60.06 9.51
N PHE A 9 1.30 -59.58 10.68
CA PHE A 9 1.53 -58.15 10.92
C PHE A 9 2.87 -57.95 11.62
N VAL A 10 3.45 -56.76 11.47
CA VAL A 10 4.73 -56.40 12.08
C VAL A 10 4.51 -56.07 13.56
N LYS A 11 5.32 -56.66 14.44
CA LYS A 11 5.25 -56.45 15.90
C LYS A 11 5.32 -54.98 16.29
N GLU A 12 6.23 -54.22 15.67
CA GLU A 12 6.45 -52.79 15.92
C GLU A 12 5.20 -51.95 15.62
N ILE A 13 4.42 -52.34 14.61
CA ILE A 13 3.16 -51.68 14.24
C ILE A 13 2.14 -51.94 15.35
N ALA A 14 1.97 -53.19 15.78
CA ALA A 14 1.04 -53.52 16.86
C ALA A 14 1.39 -52.83 18.19
N GLU A 15 2.66 -52.65 18.51
CA GLU A 15 3.10 -51.90 19.69
C GLU A 15 2.80 -50.39 19.59
N THR A 16 2.83 -49.82 18.38
CA THR A 16 2.63 -48.38 18.16
C THR A 16 1.17 -47.99 18.04
N ILE A 17 0.36 -48.77 17.31
CA ILE A 17 -1.03 -48.41 17.00
C ILE A 17 -2.07 -49.28 17.73
N GLY A 18 -1.65 -50.40 18.30
CA GLY A 18 -2.52 -51.40 18.94
C GLY A 18 -2.66 -52.67 18.08
N LEU A 19 -3.01 -53.78 18.72
CA LEU A 19 -3.14 -55.09 18.09
C LEU A 19 -4.26 -55.10 17.04
N GLU A 20 -5.43 -54.56 17.39
CA GLU A 20 -6.62 -54.57 16.54
C GLU A 20 -6.45 -53.69 15.29
N PRO A 21 -5.94 -52.45 15.39
CA PRO A 21 -5.60 -51.65 14.21
C PRO A 21 -4.52 -52.28 13.33
N ALA A 22 -3.52 -52.96 13.90
CA ALA A 22 -2.46 -53.60 13.14
C ALA A 22 -2.97 -54.80 12.34
N ILE A 23 -3.88 -55.60 12.92
CA ILE A 23 -4.54 -56.72 12.23
C ILE A 23 -5.40 -56.19 11.06
N ILE A 24 -6.17 -55.13 11.29
CA ILE A 24 -7.02 -54.52 10.26
C ILE A 24 -6.16 -53.93 9.13
N LEU A 25 -5.06 -53.25 9.45
CA LEU A 25 -4.12 -52.72 8.47
C LEU A 25 -3.54 -53.83 7.59
N ALA A 26 -3.08 -54.93 8.20
CA ALA A 26 -2.50 -56.05 7.47
C ALA A 26 -3.53 -56.73 6.55
N TYR A 27 -4.79 -56.84 7.00
CA TYR A 27 -5.88 -57.38 6.19
C TYR A 27 -6.18 -56.48 4.98
N ILE A 28 -6.25 -55.17 5.18
CA ILE A 28 -6.50 -54.19 4.11
C ILE A 28 -5.32 -54.15 3.13
N GLN A 29 -4.08 -54.29 3.60
CA GLN A 29 -2.89 -54.35 2.76
C GLN A 29 -2.89 -55.60 1.86
N LYS A 30 -3.43 -56.72 2.34
CA LYS A 30 -3.57 -57.96 1.57
C LYS A 30 -4.69 -57.86 0.51
N ASN A 31 -5.74 -57.08 0.79
CA ASN A 31 -6.90 -56.89 -0.08
C ASN A 31 -7.11 -55.41 -0.45
N PRO A 32 -6.25 -54.84 -1.34
CA PRO A 32 -6.25 -53.41 -1.64
C PRO A 32 -7.51 -52.92 -2.38
N ASP A 33 -8.29 -53.83 -2.98
CA ASP A 33 -9.54 -53.49 -3.67
C ASP A 33 -10.66 -53.04 -2.73
N LEU A 34 -10.55 -53.35 -1.43
CA LEU A 34 -11.52 -52.94 -0.42
C LEU A 34 -11.56 -51.41 -0.22
N LEU A 35 -10.45 -50.72 -0.52
CA LEU A 35 -10.29 -49.27 -0.36
C LEU A 35 -11.17 -48.42 -1.30
N LYS A 36 -11.82 -49.05 -2.28
CA LYS A 36 -12.70 -48.36 -3.25
C LYS A 36 -14.11 -48.12 -2.71
N ASN A 37 -14.50 -48.80 -1.62
CA ASN A 37 -15.85 -48.78 -1.08
C ASN A 37 -16.01 -47.80 0.10
N ASN A 38 -17.25 -47.39 0.36
CA ASN A 38 -17.63 -46.51 1.47
C ASN A 38 -17.18 -47.10 2.84
N THR A 39 -16.85 -46.24 3.81
CA THR A 39 -16.44 -46.63 5.18
C THR A 39 -17.42 -47.63 5.82
N GLN A 40 -18.72 -47.46 5.58
CA GLN A 40 -19.75 -48.33 6.14
C GLN A 40 -19.78 -49.74 5.50
N ASP A 41 -19.41 -49.86 4.23
CA ASP A 41 -19.33 -51.16 3.55
C ASP A 41 -18.04 -51.89 3.93
N LEU A 42 -16.95 -51.14 4.15
CA LEU A 42 -15.71 -51.65 4.71
C LEU A 42 -15.91 -52.26 6.11
N ILE A 43 -16.65 -51.59 6.99
CA ILE A 43 -16.96 -52.11 8.34
C ILE A 43 -17.76 -53.41 8.25
N LYS A 44 -18.71 -53.51 7.32
CA LYS A 44 -19.50 -54.74 7.13
C LYS A 44 -18.65 -55.92 6.64
N ILE A 45 -17.77 -55.68 5.67
CA ILE A 45 -16.88 -56.71 5.12
C ILE A 45 -15.89 -57.16 6.20
N LEU A 46 -15.26 -56.20 6.89
CA LEU A 46 -14.32 -56.51 7.99
C LEU A 46 -15.00 -57.25 9.14
N ASN A 47 -16.27 -56.97 9.45
CA ASN A 47 -17.01 -57.70 10.48
C ASN A 47 -17.39 -59.14 10.05
N GLN A 48 -17.56 -59.38 8.74
CA GLN A 48 -17.79 -60.73 8.21
C GLN A 48 -16.51 -61.57 8.24
N ASP A 49 -15.38 -60.98 7.82
CA ASP A 49 -14.11 -61.70 7.68
C ASP A 49 -13.29 -61.75 8.98
N LEU A 50 -13.48 -60.78 9.88
CA LEU A 50 -12.80 -60.68 11.17
C LEU A 50 -13.79 -60.83 12.34
N SER A 51 -14.65 -61.85 12.27
CA SER A 51 -15.65 -62.17 13.32
C SER A 51 -15.08 -62.43 14.72
N PHE A 52 -13.75 -62.51 14.87
CA PHE A 52 -13.04 -62.64 16.15
C PHE A 52 -12.70 -61.30 16.82
N ILE A 53 -12.77 -60.17 16.10
CA ILE A 53 -12.57 -58.84 16.69
C ILE A 53 -13.89 -58.40 17.31
N ASN A 54 -14.05 -58.73 18.58
CA ASN A 54 -15.35 -58.91 19.20
C ASN A 54 -16.12 -57.64 19.58
N ASN A 55 -15.95 -56.50 18.89
CA ASN A 55 -16.80 -55.31 19.09
C ASN A 55 -16.80 -54.41 17.85
N LEU A 56 -17.98 -54.16 17.28
CA LEU A 56 -18.15 -53.25 16.13
C LEU A 56 -17.59 -51.84 16.41
N THR A 57 -17.68 -51.40 17.68
CA THR A 57 -17.17 -50.12 18.16
C THR A 57 -15.64 -50.05 18.18
N THR A 58 -14.95 -51.14 18.54
CA THR A 58 -13.48 -51.16 18.53
C THR A 58 -12.94 -51.22 17.10
N LEU A 59 -13.69 -51.78 16.16
CA LEU A 59 -13.38 -51.78 14.74
C LEU A 59 -13.51 -50.36 14.15
N GLU A 60 -14.60 -49.65 14.46
CA GLU A 60 -14.77 -48.24 14.10
C GLU A 60 -13.66 -47.36 14.68
N ASP A 61 -13.33 -47.50 15.95
CA ASP A 61 -12.25 -46.76 16.59
C ASP A 61 -10.88 -47.07 15.98
N SER A 62 -10.65 -48.33 15.64
CA SER A 62 -9.42 -48.78 14.99
C SER A 62 -9.31 -48.22 13.57
N LEU A 63 -10.39 -48.26 12.79
CA LEU A 63 -10.43 -47.62 11.46
C LEU A 63 -10.23 -46.12 11.55
N ASN A 64 -10.90 -45.44 12.50
CA ASN A 64 -10.72 -44.01 12.73
C ASN A 64 -9.28 -43.66 13.12
N LYS A 65 -8.62 -44.50 13.94
CA LYS A 65 -7.18 -44.36 14.23
C LYS A 65 -6.33 -44.52 12.97
N LEU A 66 -6.60 -45.51 12.13
CA LEU A 66 -5.87 -45.74 10.88
C LEU A 66 -6.05 -44.60 9.86
N ILE A 67 -7.26 -44.06 9.75
CA ILE A 67 -7.58 -42.87 8.94
C ILE A 67 -6.85 -41.64 9.50
N LYS A 68 -6.88 -41.44 10.83
CA LYS A 68 -6.19 -40.32 11.50
C LYS A 68 -4.68 -40.39 11.30
N LEU A 69 -4.11 -41.59 11.30
CA LEU A 69 -2.69 -41.85 11.04
C LEU A 69 -2.35 -41.83 9.55
N LYS A 70 -3.32 -41.55 8.67
CA LYS A 70 -3.18 -41.54 7.19
C LYS A 70 -2.66 -42.84 6.59
N LEU A 71 -2.81 -43.96 7.28
CA LEU A 71 -2.38 -45.27 6.80
C LEU A 71 -3.37 -45.84 5.76
N ILE A 72 -4.60 -45.34 5.75
CA ILE A 72 -5.68 -45.75 4.84
C ILE A 72 -6.37 -44.48 4.32
N GLN A 73 -6.54 -44.39 2.99
CA GLN A 73 -7.34 -43.34 2.34
C GLN A 73 -8.63 -43.99 1.83
N ILE A 74 -9.72 -43.82 2.57
CA ILE A 74 -11.05 -44.18 2.09
C ILE A 74 -11.59 -42.95 1.35
N ASN A 75 -12.15 -43.16 0.16
CA ASN A 75 -12.67 -42.11 -0.73
C ASN A 75 -13.91 -41.37 -0.19
N ASP A 76 -14.03 -41.23 1.12
CA ASP A 76 -14.98 -40.31 1.71
C ASP A 76 -14.47 -38.89 1.47
N LYS A 77 -15.29 -38.09 0.80
CA LYS A 77 -15.04 -36.70 0.43
C LYS A 77 -14.97 -35.77 1.64
N THR A 78 -14.20 -36.11 2.66
CA THR A 78 -13.84 -35.26 3.78
C THR A 78 -12.36 -34.89 3.64
N SER A 79 -12.06 -34.21 2.53
CA SER A 79 -10.89 -33.37 2.41
C SER A 79 -10.92 -32.33 3.53
N ASN A 80 -10.07 -32.50 4.54
CA ASN A 80 -9.36 -31.49 5.33
C ASN A 80 -8.84 -32.24 6.57
N ILE A 81 -7.54 -32.34 6.82
CA ILE A 81 -6.74 -31.30 7.48
C ILE A 81 -5.24 -31.67 7.29
N HIS A 82 -4.38 -30.65 7.37
CA HIS A 82 -2.94 -30.62 7.11
C HIS A 82 -2.55 -30.35 5.66
N GLN A 83 -3.17 -29.32 5.07
CA GLN A 83 -2.41 -28.43 4.19
C GLN A 83 -1.49 -27.61 5.08
N LEU A 84 -0.19 -27.57 4.77
CA LEU A 84 0.73 -26.61 5.33
C LEU A 84 0.10 -25.22 5.19
N ARG A 85 -0.11 -24.53 6.31
CA ARG A 85 -0.57 -23.14 6.32
C ARG A 85 0.57 -22.28 5.77
N VAL A 86 0.68 -22.21 4.45
CA VAL A 86 1.25 -21.04 3.79
C VAL A 86 0.43 -19.82 4.24
N PRO A 87 1.03 -18.63 4.39
CA PRO A 87 0.29 -17.42 4.73
C PRO A 87 -0.94 -17.38 3.83
N SER A 88 -2.13 -17.42 4.45
CA SER A 88 -3.37 -17.33 3.73
C SER A 88 -3.27 -16.06 2.89
N LYS A 89 -3.10 -16.20 1.57
CA LYS A 89 -3.44 -15.12 0.67
C LYS A 89 -4.89 -14.87 1.01
N ASN A 90 -5.16 -13.82 1.78
CA ASN A 90 -6.48 -13.30 2.01
C ASN A 90 -7.15 -13.29 0.64
N GLN A 91 -8.01 -14.27 0.37
CA GLN A 91 -8.84 -14.30 -0.82
C GLN A 91 -9.94 -13.26 -0.57
N ARG A 92 -9.54 -12.00 -0.37
CA ARG A 92 -10.44 -10.90 -0.60
C ARG A 92 -10.65 -10.92 -2.10
N HIS A 93 -11.72 -11.58 -2.50
CA HIS A 93 -12.12 -11.65 -3.89
C HIS A 93 -12.08 -10.23 -4.44
N LEU A 94 -11.20 -9.98 -5.41
CA LEU A 94 -11.13 -8.72 -6.12
C LEU A 94 -12.47 -8.56 -6.82
N LYS A 95 -13.36 -7.76 -6.24
CA LYS A 95 -14.69 -7.50 -6.79
C LYS A 95 -14.65 -6.16 -7.49
N ALA A 96 -15.28 -6.08 -8.65
CA ALA A 96 -15.61 -4.79 -9.23
C ALA A 96 -16.62 -4.11 -8.30
N ILE A 97 -16.54 -2.79 -8.20
CA ILE A 97 -17.59 -2.03 -7.52
C ILE A 97 -18.91 -2.24 -8.28
N ASP A 98 -20.00 -2.43 -7.54
CA ASP A 98 -21.35 -2.49 -8.12
C ASP A 98 -22.18 -1.29 -7.65
N ASN A 99 -23.35 -1.10 -8.25
CA ASN A 99 -24.21 0.04 -7.89
C ASN A 99 -24.79 -0.08 -6.47
N LYS A 100 -24.88 -1.31 -5.94
CA LYS A 100 -25.37 -1.62 -4.59
C LYS A 100 -24.30 -1.44 -3.52
N TRP A 101 -23.04 -1.30 -3.92
CA TRP A 101 -21.92 -1.18 -3.01
C TRP A 101 -22.11 0.04 -2.11
N LYS A 102 -21.82 -0.16 -0.83
CA LYS A 102 -21.79 0.89 0.17
C LYS A 102 -20.54 0.68 1.04
N PRO A 103 -19.92 1.75 1.53
CA PRO A 103 -18.84 1.65 2.50
C PRO A 103 -19.34 0.93 3.76
N ASP A 104 -18.44 0.20 4.42
CA ASP A 104 -18.73 -0.40 5.72
C ASP A 104 -18.89 0.67 6.80
N LEU A 105 -19.52 0.30 7.92
CA LEU A 105 -19.75 1.21 9.05
C LEU A 105 -18.43 1.81 9.56
N GLU A 106 -17.38 1.00 9.65
CA GLU A 106 -16.03 1.43 10.02
C GLU A 106 -15.51 2.57 9.13
N ALA A 107 -15.83 2.54 7.83
CA ALA A 107 -15.41 3.60 6.92
C ALA A 107 -16.13 4.92 7.20
N TYR A 108 -17.41 4.88 7.56
CA TYR A 108 -18.15 6.06 7.99
C TYR A 108 -17.64 6.60 9.32
N GLU A 109 -17.32 5.74 10.29
CA GLU A 109 -16.73 6.16 11.56
C GLU A 109 -15.41 6.89 11.35
N VAL A 110 -14.50 6.33 10.53
CA VAL A 110 -13.21 6.96 10.19
C VAL A 110 -13.40 8.34 9.54
N LEU A 111 -14.44 8.52 8.73
CA LEU A 111 -14.76 9.81 8.10
C LEU A 111 -15.40 10.78 9.10
N ALA A 112 -16.22 10.28 10.02
CA ALA A 112 -16.83 11.07 11.10
C ALA A 112 -15.78 11.60 12.07
N PHE A 113 -14.76 10.81 12.41
CA PHE A 113 -13.59 11.29 13.17
C PHE A 113 -12.85 12.45 12.48
N GLY A 114 -12.95 12.55 11.16
CA GLY A 114 -12.41 13.67 10.38
C GLY A 114 -13.32 14.90 10.31
N ASN A 115 -14.41 14.95 11.09
CA ASN A 115 -15.44 16.00 11.06
C ASN A 115 -16.05 16.24 9.66
N ILE A 116 -16.15 15.19 8.84
CA ILE A 116 -16.72 15.31 7.49
C ILE A 116 -18.25 15.13 7.57
N PRO A 117 -19.07 16.08 7.06
CA PRO A 117 -20.52 15.98 7.09
C PRO A 117 -21.04 14.75 6.33
N ALA A 118 -22.02 14.04 6.90
CA ALA A 118 -22.61 12.86 6.28
C ALA A 118 -23.27 13.17 4.92
N GLU A 119 -23.81 14.37 4.75
CA GLU A 119 -24.39 14.82 3.47
C GLU A 119 -23.35 14.88 2.34
N PHE A 120 -22.15 15.39 2.65
CA PHE A 120 -21.04 15.46 1.71
C PHE A 120 -20.60 14.05 1.28
N ILE A 121 -20.48 13.13 2.24
CA ILE A 121 -20.11 11.73 1.98
C ILE A 121 -21.14 11.05 1.06
N ASN A 122 -22.43 11.23 1.34
CA ASN A 122 -23.51 10.64 0.54
C ASN A 122 -23.56 11.19 -0.89
N ASN A 123 -23.32 12.49 -1.08
CA ASN A 123 -23.24 13.09 -2.40
C ASN A 123 -22.07 12.51 -3.20
N LYS A 124 -20.87 12.51 -2.59
CA LYS A 124 -19.64 12.00 -3.21
C LYS A 124 -19.64 10.48 -3.42
N LEU A 125 -20.40 9.73 -2.64
CA LEU A 125 -20.60 8.30 -2.85
C LEU A 125 -21.22 7.98 -4.22
N LYS A 126 -22.18 8.79 -4.69
CA LYS A 126 -22.80 8.60 -6.00
C LYS A 126 -21.78 8.82 -7.13
N GLU A 127 -21.04 9.92 -7.06
CA GLU A 127 -19.95 10.24 -8.01
C GLU A 127 -18.90 9.12 -8.04
N PHE A 128 -18.48 8.65 -6.85
CA PHE A 128 -17.50 7.59 -6.71
C PHE A 128 -17.94 6.29 -7.38
N LYS A 129 -19.20 5.87 -7.18
CA LYS A 129 -19.72 4.65 -7.80
C LYS A 129 -19.69 4.75 -9.32
N ILE A 130 -20.21 5.84 -9.89
CA ILE A 130 -20.26 6.02 -11.36
C ILE A 130 -18.85 5.90 -11.95
N PHE A 131 -17.90 6.66 -11.40
CA PHE A 131 -16.52 6.68 -11.88
C PHE A 131 -15.86 5.29 -11.86
N TRP A 132 -16.04 4.54 -10.77
CA TRP A 132 -15.38 3.24 -10.62
C TRP A 132 -16.11 2.09 -11.33
N ILE A 133 -17.43 2.20 -11.51
CA ILE A 133 -18.22 1.27 -12.35
C ILE A 133 -17.77 1.39 -13.81
N GLU A 134 -17.57 2.61 -14.32
CA GLU A 134 -17.06 2.86 -15.68
C GLU A 134 -15.64 2.30 -15.88
N LYS A 135 -14.78 2.47 -14.87
CA LYS A 135 -13.40 1.95 -14.89
C LYS A 135 -13.30 0.43 -14.88
N LYS A 136 -14.35 -0.30 -14.45
CA LYS A 136 -14.43 -1.77 -14.37
C LYS A 136 -13.19 -2.44 -13.72
N GLN A 137 -12.60 -1.79 -12.72
CA GLN A 137 -11.43 -2.34 -12.02
C GLN A 137 -11.89 -3.27 -10.90
N ASN A 138 -11.15 -4.37 -10.69
CA ASN A 138 -11.37 -5.28 -9.56
C ASN A 138 -10.38 -4.93 -8.45
N LYS A 139 -10.89 -4.55 -7.27
CA LYS A 139 -10.07 -4.23 -6.09
C LYS A 139 -10.69 -4.84 -4.85
N ASP A 140 -9.88 -5.06 -3.82
CA ASP A 140 -10.31 -5.58 -2.52
C ASP A 140 -10.41 -4.50 -1.44
N ASN A 141 -9.94 -3.29 -1.72
CA ASN A 141 -9.75 -2.22 -0.76
C ASN A 141 -10.64 -1.00 -1.05
N TRP A 142 -11.86 -1.23 -1.55
CA TRP A 142 -12.81 -0.16 -1.88
C TRP A 142 -13.09 0.81 -0.73
N ASN A 143 -13.22 0.31 0.51
CA ASN A 143 -13.39 1.17 1.69
C ASN A 143 -12.21 2.14 1.86
N LYS A 144 -10.97 1.64 1.77
CA LYS A 144 -9.77 2.49 1.88
C LYS A 144 -9.72 3.52 0.76
N ILE A 145 -9.96 3.09 -0.48
CA ILE A 145 -9.97 3.99 -1.64
C ILE A 145 -11.05 5.07 -1.49
N PHE A 146 -12.22 4.69 -0.97
CA PHE A 146 -13.31 5.62 -0.71
C PHE A 146 -12.95 6.63 0.37
N ILE A 147 -12.37 6.18 1.50
CA ILE A 147 -11.90 7.08 2.57
C ILE A 147 -10.87 8.08 2.02
N ASP A 148 -9.87 7.59 1.27
CA ASP A 148 -8.84 8.44 0.67
C ASP A 148 -9.41 9.38 -0.40
N PHE A 149 -10.46 8.97 -1.13
CA PHE A 149 -11.18 9.82 -2.06
C PHE A 149 -11.93 10.95 -1.34
N ILE A 150 -12.74 10.61 -0.33
CA ILE A 150 -13.51 11.61 0.42
C ILE A 150 -12.59 12.60 1.14
N ARG A 151 -11.50 12.14 1.76
CA ARG A 151 -10.53 13.04 2.40
C ARG A 151 -9.93 14.05 1.43
N ARG A 152 -9.60 13.62 0.21
CA ARG A 152 -9.07 14.51 -0.84
C ARG A 152 -10.12 15.50 -1.33
N GLU A 153 -11.35 15.03 -1.57
CA GLU A 153 -12.45 15.89 -2.00
C GLU A 153 -12.84 16.90 -0.91
N TRP A 154 -12.83 16.47 0.36
CA TRP A 154 -13.08 17.35 1.50
C TRP A 154 -11.98 18.39 1.67
N ALA A 155 -10.71 18.01 1.53
CA ALA A 155 -9.61 18.96 1.54
C ALA A 155 -9.76 20.03 0.44
N LYS A 156 -10.26 19.64 -0.75
CA LYS A 156 -10.57 20.60 -1.82
C LYS A 156 -11.72 21.53 -1.45
N GLU A 157 -12.81 21.00 -0.90
CA GLU A 157 -13.98 21.81 -0.51
C GLU A 157 -13.64 22.87 0.55
N ASN A 158 -12.67 22.58 1.42
CA ASN A 158 -12.16 23.53 2.42
C ASN A 158 -11.23 24.61 1.84
N THR A 159 -10.84 24.51 0.58
CA THR A 159 -10.12 25.61 -0.09
C THR A 159 -11.11 26.64 -0.61
N GLU A 160 -10.77 27.93 -0.56
CA GLU A 160 -11.63 29.03 -1.00
C GLU A 160 -12.19 28.83 -2.43
N ASN A 161 -11.39 28.21 -3.30
CA ASN A 161 -11.74 27.97 -4.70
C ASN A 161 -12.25 26.55 -4.96
N LYS A 162 -12.54 25.77 -3.91
CA LYS A 162 -13.04 24.38 -4.01
C LYS A 162 -12.16 23.45 -4.87
N GLY A 163 -10.86 23.73 -4.92
CA GLY A 163 -9.90 23.03 -5.77
C GLY A 163 -10.01 23.30 -7.28
N LEU A 164 -10.90 24.21 -7.71
CA LEU A 164 -11.03 24.64 -9.09
C LEU A 164 -9.86 25.57 -9.49
N PRO A 165 -9.37 25.48 -10.74
CA PRO A 165 -8.41 26.45 -11.25
C PRO A 165 -9.02 27.85 -11.28
N TYR A 166 -8.29 28.85 -10.77
CA TYR A 166 -8.69 30.25 -10.79
C TYR A 166 -7.52 31.14 -11.22
N VAL A 167 -7.84 32.31 -11.78
CA VAL A 167 -6.85 33.33 -12.10
C VAL A 167 -6.52 34.10 -10.83
N ILE A 168 -5.23 34.36 -10.60
CA ILE A 168 -4.78 35.10 -9.42
C ILE A 168 -5.35 36.53 -9.42
N ASN A 169 -5.81 37.01 -8.27
CA ASN A 169 -6.30 38.37 -8.07
C ASN A 169 -5.24 39.25 -7.39
N GLU A 170 -5.49 40.56 -7.33
CA GLU A 170 -4.55 41.53 -6.73
C GLU A 170 -4.39 41.34 -5.21
N ASP A 171 -5.45 40.88 -4.56
CA ASP A 171 -5.49 40.63 -3.12
C ASP A 171 -5.01 39.23 -2.73
N TRP A 172 -4.48 38.45 -3.69
CA TRP A 172 -4.03 37.10 -3.42
C TRP A 172 -2.88 37.09 -2.42
N VAL A 173 -3.01 36.29 -1.37
CA VAL A 173 -1.96 36.05 -0.38
C VAL A 173 -1.65 34.57 -0.26
N PRO A 174 -0.37 34.18 -0.08
CA PRO A 174 0.00 32.79 0.18
C PRO A 174 -0.55 32.32 1.53
N SER A 175 -0.86 31.02 1.65
CA SER A 175 -1.16 30.39 2.96
C SER A 175 0.02 30.53 3.92
N GLU A 176 -0.21 30.54 5.24
CA GLU A 176 0.87 30.61 6.23
C GLU A 176 1.86 29.44 6.08
N ASP A 177 1.37 28.24 5.73
CA ASP A 177 2.20 27.04 5.48
C ASP A 177 3.26 27.25 4.39
N VAL A 178 3.03 28.20 3.47
CA VAL A 178 3.99 28.55 2.41
C VAL A 178 5.25 29.15 3.02
N PHE A 179 5.09 30.00 4.03
CA PHE A 179 6.22 30.63 4.71
C PHE A 179 7.00 29.62 5.56
N ASP A 180 6.33 28.66 6.19
CA ASP A 180 6.99 27.57 6.90
C ASP A 180 7.89 26.75 5.96
N VAL A 181 7.39 26.41 4.76
CA VAL A 181 8.17 25.68 3.75
C VAL A 181 9.36 26.50 3.23
N LEU A 182 9.20 27.82 3.09
CA LEU A 182 10.29 28.71 2.69
C LEU A 182 11.33 28.87 3.80
N HIS A 183 10.91 28.90 5.06
CA HIS A 183 11.79 28.96 6.22
C HIS A 183 12.73 27.75 6.30
N LEU A 184 12.24 26.56 5.94
CA LEU A 184 13.10 25.36 5.81
C LEU A 184 14.21 25.51 4.76
N SER A 185 14.07 26.44 3.83
CA SER A 185 15.06 26.76 2.79
C SER A 185 15.85 28.04 3.12
N ASN A 186 15.87 28.46 4.39
CA ASN A 186 16.53 29.68 4.88
C ASN A 186 16.01 30.97 4.21
N ILE A 187 14.75 30.99 3.78
CA ILE A 187 14.11 32.18 3.22
C ILE A 187 13.10 32.70 4.24
N THR A 188 13.27 33.96 4.64
CA THR A 188 12.39 34.61 5.62
C THR A 188 11.07 35.05 4.99
N LYS A 189 10.04 35.28 5.83
CA LYS A 189 8.73 35.80 5.38
C LYS A 189 8.88 37.15 4.67
N ASP A 190 9.71 38.03 5.21
CA ASP A 190 9.95 39.36 4.65
C ASP A 190 10.59 39.30 3.26
N GLU A 191 11.59 38.45 3.08
CA GLU A 191 12.22 38.21 1.77
C GLU A 191 11.23 37.65 0.75
N ALA A 192 10.35 36.73 1.17
CA ALA A 192 9.32 36.18 0.29
C ALA A 192 8.32 37.25 -0.14
N MET A 193 7.91 38.12 0.78
CA MET A 193 6.93 39.20 0.51
C MET A 193 7.43 40.21 -0.53
N LEU A 194 8.74 40.45 -0.64
CA LEU A 194 9.32 41.31 -1.68
C LEU A 194 8.99 40.84 -3.10
N HIS A 195 8.80 39.54 -3.29
CA HIS A 195 8.51 38.95 -4.60
C HIS A 195 7.00 38.78 -4.86
N LEU A 196 6.13 39.01 -3.86
CA LEU A 196 4.70 38.78 -3.98
C LEU A 196 4.06 39.65 -5.07
N LYS A 197 4.33 40.97 -5.05
CA LYS A 197 3.75 41.91 -6.01
C LYS A 197 4.15 41.60 -7.45
N GLU A 198 5.43 41.30 -7.68
CA GLU A 198 5.93 40.90 -9.01
C GLU A 198 5.23 39.63 -9.49
N PHE A 199 5.10 38.63 -8.61
CA PHE A 199 4.44 37.37 -8.91
C PHE A 199 2.97 37.54 -9.29
N ILE A 200 2.22 38.34 -8.53
CA ILE A 200 0.79 38.63 -8.80
C ILE A 200 0.64 39.30 -10.16
N ILE A 201 1.42 40.34 -10.47
CA ILE A 201 1.34 41.05 -11.75
C ILE A 201 1.58 40.08 -12.91
N TYR A 202 2.67 39.31 -12.85
CA TYR A 202 3.02 38.37 -13.91
C TYR A 202 1.90 37.36 -14.21
N TRP A 203 1.33 36.75 -13.17
CA TRP A 203 0.34 35.70 -13.33
C TRP A 203 -1.07 36.21 -13.62
N ARG A 204 -1.43 37.39 -13.11
CA ARG A 204 -2.66 38.08 -13.45
C ARG A 204 -2.67 38.46 -14.93
N ASP A 205 -1.58 39.06 -15.40
CA ASP A 205 -1.45 39.51 -16.79
C ASP A 205 -1.35 38.32 -17.77
N SER A 206 -0.85 37.17 -17.30
CA SER A 206 -0.86 35.91 -18.07
C SER A 206 -2.26 35.32 -18.26
N GLY A 207 -3.23 35.65 -17.39
CA GLY A 207 -4.60 35.14 -17.46
C GLY A 207 -4.75 33.62 -17.27
N ILE A 208 -3.70 32.92 -16.81
CA ILE A 208 -3.71 31.45 -16.68
C ILE A 208 -4.42 31.06 -15.38
N ALA A 209 -5.46 30.24 -15.49
CA ALA A 209 -6.12 29.66 -14.32
C ALA A 209 -5.29 28.51 -13.73
N ASN A 210 -5.08 28.51 -12.42
CA ASN A 210 -4.38 27.44 -11.71
C ASN A 210 -4.98 27.21 -10.31
N ASN A 211 -4.75 26.03 -9.74
CA ASN A 211 -5.16 25.69 -8.37
C ASN A 211 -3.98 25.43 -7.43
N THR A 212 -2.73 25.59 -7.91
CA THR A 212 -1.50 25.36 -7.15
C THR A 212 -0.65 26.64 -6.99
N TRP A 213 -1.29 27.80 -6.79
CA TRP A 213 -0.61 29.09 -6.64
C TRP A 213 0.41 29.11 -5.51
N ASN A 214 0.10 28.52 -4.36
CA ASN A 214 1.03 28.36 -3.23
C ASN A 214 2.34 27.68 -3.64
N SER A 215 2.25 26.55 -4.36
CA SER A 215 3.43 25.81 -4.83
C SER A 215 4.24 26.60 -5.86
N LYS A 216 3.56 27.27 -6.80
CA LYS A 216 4.21 28.13 -7.79
C LYS A 216 4.93 29.31 -7.13
N PHE A 217 4.36 29.89 -6.08
CA PHE A 217 4.97 30.98 -5.35
C PHE A 217 6.24 30.51 -4.62
N ILE A 218 6.19 29.37 -3.93
CA ILE A 218 7.38 28.75 -3.30
C ILE A 218 8.51 28.58 -4.32
N GLU A 219 8.20 28.00 -5.48
CA GLU A 219 9.19 27.78 -6.54
C GLU A 219 9.77 29.10 -7.08
N HIS A 220 8.91 30.10 -7.28
CA HIS A 220 9.33 31.43 -7.73
C HIS A 220 10.29 32.09 -6.74
N VAL A 221 9.94 32.13 -5.45
CA VAL A 221 10.75 32.74 -4.40
C VAL A 221 12.08 32.00 -4.25
N LYS A 222 12.07 30.66 -4.23
CA LYS A 222 13.31 29.86 -4.18
C LYS A 222 14.24 30.18 -5.35
N ARG A 223 13.70 30.25 -6.57
CA ARG A 223 14.47 30.61 -7.76
C ARG A 223 15.08 32.01 -7.65
N LYS A 224 14.29 33.00 -7.19
CA LYS A 224 14.75 34.39 -7.01
C LYS A 224 15.84 34.51 -5.95
N SER A 225 15.68 33.81 -4.81
CA SER A 225 16.68 33.77 -3.75
C SER A 225 18.02 33.22 -4.24
N ILE A 226 18.02 32.10 -4.98
CA ILE A 226 19.24 31.53 -5.57
C ILE A 226 19.92 32.53 -6.52
N ILE A 227 19.15 33.19 -7.38
CA ILE A 227 19.68 34.19 -8.32
C ILE A 227 20.31 35.38 -7.59
N ASN A 228 19.66 35.86 -6.52
CA ASN A 228 20.17 36.96 -5.71
C ASN A 228 21.46 36.57 -4.98
N ASN A 229 21.54 35.36 -4.42
CA ASN A 229 22.76 34.85 -3.79
C ASN A 229 23.93 34.78 -4.77
N ILE A 230 23.70 34.30 -6.00
CA ILE A 230 24.74 34.25 -7.05
C ILE A 230 25.19 35.66 -7.46
N LYS A 231 24.26 36.63 -7.59
CA LYS A 231 24.61 38.02 -7.89
C LYS A 231 25.45 38.63 -6.78
N ASN A 232 25.04 38.45 -5.53
CA ASN A 232 25.77 38.94 -4.35
C ASN A 232 27.20 38.37 -4.26
N GLU A 233 27.41 37.10 -4.61
CA GLU A 233 28.75 36.50 -4.67
C GLU A 233 29.62 37.10 -5.78
N LYS A 234 29.04 37.31 -6.97
CA LYS A 234 29.74 37.97 -8.09
C LYS A 234 30.11 39.40 -7.74
N ASP A 235 29.21 40.15 -7.12
CA ASP A 235 29.48 41.53 -6.71
C ASP A 235 30.60 41.58 -5.67
N LYS A 236 30.59 40.72 -4.64
CA LYS A 236 31.70 40.60 -3.67
C LYS A 236 33.03 40.27 -4.34
N SER A 237 33.02 39.41 -5.36
CA SER A 237 34.24 39.09 -6.14
C SER A 237 34.76 40.28 -6.95
N ILE A 238 33.85 41.12 -7.46
CA ILE A 238 34.18 42.33 -8.23
C ILE A 238 34.72 43.42 -7.30
N TYR A 239 34.11 43.63 -6.12
CA TYR A 239 34.62 44.58 -5.12
C TYR A 239 36.02 44.20 -4.63
N LYS A 240 36.26 42.92 -4.33
CA LYS A 240 37.59 42.42 -3.94
C LYS A 240 38.63 42.57 -5.06
N LYS A 241 38.21 42.43 -6.33
CA LYS A 241 39.09 42.66 -7.49
C LYS A 241 39.41 44.14 -7.70
N ARG A 242 38.49 45.05 -7.38
CA ARG A 242 38.70 46.50 -7.47
C ARG A 242 39.64 47.02 -6.38
N GLU A 243 39.49 46.55 -5.14
CA GLU A 243 40.42 46.87 -4.03
C GLU A 243 41.87 46.49 -4.37
N HIS A 244 42.09 45.31 -4.98
CA HIS A 244 43.44 44.92 -5.42
C HIS A 244 43.96 45.68 -6.66
N SER A 245 43.09 46.31 -7.46
CA SER A 245 43.51 47.15 -8.59
C SER A 245 43.80 48.60 -8.20
N GLU A 246 43.11 49.14 -7.19
CA GLU A 246 43.32 50.51 -6.69
C GLU A 246 44.64 50.66 -5.90
N ILE A 247 45.10 49.58 -5.24
CA ILE A 247 46.43 49.55 -4.59
C ILE A 247 47.59 49.66 -5.61
N ASN A 248 47.36 49.35 -6.89
CA ASN A 248 48.37 49.48 -7.95
C ASN A 248 48.35 50.83 -8.68
N THR A 249 47.37 51.70 -8.43
CA THR A 249 47.31 53.04 -9.05
C THR A 249 47.94 54.14 -8.20
N GLU A 250 48.21 53.90 -6.90
CA GLU A 250 48.93 54.87 -6.04
C GLU A 250 50.46 54.76 -6.09
N LYS A 251 51.03 53.90 -6.95
CA LYS A 251 52.49 53.79 -7.19
C LYS A 251 52.94 54.09 -8.62
N LYS A 252 52.17 54.88 -9.37
CA LYS A 252 52.64 55.48 -10.63
C LYS A 252 52.39 56.98 -10.67
N SER A 253 52.88 57.67 -9.64
CA SER A 253 53.23 59.08 -9.74
C SER A 253 54.75 59.20 -9.75
N GLU A 254 55.43 58.64 -10.74
CA GLU A 254 56.80 59.04 -11.05
C GLU A 254 57.20 58.54 -12.45
N SER A 255 57.80 59.45 -13.21
CA SER A 255 58.36 59.28 -14.55
C SER A 255 57.38 59.37 -15.72
N SER A 256 56.96 60.62 -15.98
CA SER A 256 56.57 61.09 -17.31
C SER A 256 57.74 60.90 -18.28
N TRP A 257 57.55 60.10 -19.33
CA TRP A 257 58.54 59.84 -20.39
C TRP A 257 58.46 60.87 -21.54
N SER A 258 58.14 62.13 -21.26
CA SER A 258 57.94 63.15 -22.31
C SER A 258 58.76 64.44 -22.17
N ASP A 259 59.83 64.47 -21.38
CA ASP A 259 60.80 65.60 -21.39
C ASP A 259 62.15 65.19 -22.00
N LYS A 260 62.09 64.60 -23.18
CA LYS A 260 63.19 64.64 -24.15
C LYS A 260 62.58 65.07 -25.47
N LEU A 261 62.63 66.37 -25.74
CA LEU A 261 62.79 66.99 -27.05
C LEU A 261 62.66 68.51 -26.84
N GLU A 262 63.78 69.22 -26.90
CA GLU A 262 63.97 70.37 -27.79
C GLU A 262 65.43 70.83 -27.77
N PHE A 263 65.81 71.47 -28.88
CA PHE A 263 67.15 71.58 -29.50
C PHE A 263 68.21 72.38 -28.73
#